data_AF-A0A423SYF4-F1
#
_entry.id   AF-A0A423SYF4-F1
#
_cell.length_a   1.000
_cell.length_b   1.000
_cell.length_c   1.000
_cell.angle_alpha   90.00
_cell.angle_beta   90.00
_cell.angle_gamma   90.00
#
_symmetry.space_group_name_H-M   'P 1'
#
loop_
_entity.id
_entity.type
_entity.pdbx_description
1 polymer ?
#
loop_
_entity_poly.entity_id
_entity_poly.type
_entity_poly.pdbx_seq_one_letter_code
_entity_poly.pdbx_strand_id
1 'polypeptide(L)'
;MQAAWSGFHCEACNGVTTWTGDNKSTFGIIEEEGVLLCLQCHRLGRPHQHFIESCRLVIALQEQAEEDLQKGDIPSAITGLRKAIALGTKVYLAENQYFVSLQDTLARCLGEAGDYEGCCHELRKCLQVTESRYGAESVELGHELLKYSDALALALAGSKRHEDSLSKVRRRVDEIFTLNYGPHWKKYMGTEHKE
;
A
#
# COMPACT_ATOMS: atom_id res chain seq x y z
N MET A 1 -0.73 -4.04 -17.65
CA MET A 1 -1.50 -3.61 -16.47
C MET A 1 -0.93 -2.33 -15.80
N GLN A 2 -0.17 -1.49 -16.50
CA GLN A 2 0.39 -0.24 -15.93
C GLN A 2 -0.66 0.83 -15.60
N ALA A 3 -1.80 0.83 -16.32
CA ALA A 3 -2.90 1.77 -16.14
C ALA A 3 -3.51 1.76 -14.72
N ALA A 4 -3.47 0.63 -14.01
CA ALA A 4 -4.05 0.53 -12.67
C ALA A 4 -3.17 1.18 -11.59
N TRP A 5 -1.86 1.32 -11.82
CA TRP A 5 -0.91 1.77 -10.78
C TRP A 5 -1.00 3.26 -10.47
N SER A 6 -1.50 4.06 -11.40
CA SER A 6 -1.89 5.46 -11.18
C SER A 6 -3.40 5.65 -11.42
N GLY A 7 -4.14 4.56 -11.54
CA GLY A 7 -5.52 4.57 -12.00
C GLY A 7 -6.49 4.98 -10.89
N PHE A 8 -7.65 5.45 -11.34
CA PHE A 8 -8.76 5.86 -10.51
C PHE A 8 -10.05 5.13 -10.91
N HIS A 9 -11.05 5.15 -10.05
CA HIS A 9 -12.40 4.72 -10.39
C HIS A 9 -13.07 5.70 -11.35
N CYS A 10 -13.72 5.18 -12.39
CA CYS A 10 -14.50 5.98 -13.32
C CYS A 10 -15.77 6.51 -12.63
N GLU A 11 -15.96 7.83 -12.64
CA GLU A 11 -17.13 8.49 -12.04
C GLU A 11 -18.48 8.03 -12.65
N ALA A 12 -18.47 7.48 -13.87
CA ALA A 12 -19.68 7.04 -14.56
C ALA A 12 -20.03 5.56 -14.37
N CYS A 13 -19.05 4.67 -14.27
CA CYS A 13 -19.29 3.22 -14.24
C CYS A 13 -18.49 2.47 -13.16
N ASN A 14 -17.71 3.18 -12.34
CA ASN A 14 -16.78 2.65 -11.34
C ASN A 14 -15.66 1.74 -11.90
N GLY A 15 -15.55 1.61 -13.23
CA GLY A 15 -14.51 0.85 -13.90
C GLY A 15 -13.13 1.49 -13.82
N VAL A 16 -12.13 0.79 -14.35
CA VAL A 16 -10.72 1.22 -14.35
C VAL A 16 -10.53 2.43 -15.27
N THR A 17 -9.84 3.45 -14.79
CA THR A 17 -9.38 4.58 -15.62
C THR A 17 -7.87 4.60 -15.73
N THR A 18 -7.40 5.17 -16.85
CA THR A 18 -6.00 5.56 -17.04
C THR A 18 -5.93 7.06 -17.28
N TRP A 19 -4.86 7.68 -16.80
CA TRP A 19 -4.55 9.07 -17.15
C TRP A 19 -4.06 9.14 -18.60
N THR A 20 -4.50 10.16 -19.33
CA THR A 20 -4.08 10.45 -20.70
C THR A 20 -3.74 11.95 -20.83
N GLY A 21 -2.52 12.27 -21.28
CA GLY A 21 -2.03 13.65 -21.46
C GLY A 21 -0.53 13.80 -21.21
N ASP A 22 0.08 14.87 -21.76
CA ASP A 22 1.54 15.14 -21.67
C ASP A 22 1.99 15.54 -20.26
N ASN A 23 1.05 16.02 -19.44
CA ASN A 23 1.24 16.23 -18.01
C ASN A 23 1.20 14.89 -17.29
N LYS A 24 2.38 14.31 -17.09
CA LYS A 24 2.59 13.12 -16.27
C LYS A 24 2.01 13.38 -14.89
N SER A 25 0.92 12.71 -14.55
CA SER A 25 0.43 12.65 -13.17
C SER A 25 1.58 12.21 -12.27
N THR A 26 2.08 13.11 -11.44
CA THR A 26 3.12 12.77 -10.47
C THR A 26 2.44 12.03 -9.32
N PHE A 27 2.64 10.71 -9.24
CA PHE A 27 2.32 9.87 -8.08
C PHE A 27 0.98 10.17 -7.38
N GLY A 28 -0.14 10.12 -8.12
CA GLY A 28 -1.48 10.20 -7.52
C GLY A 28 -2.04 11.60 -7.34
N ILE A 29 -1.31 12.66 -7.72
CA ILE A 29 -1.84 14.02 -7.73
C ILE A 29 -2.48 14.29 -9.10
N ILE A 30 -3.78 14.62 -9.07
CA ILE A 30 -4.52 15.08 -10.25
C ILE A 30 -4.03 16.50 -10.55
N GLU A 31 -3.33 16.67 -11.67
CA GLU A 31 -3.14 17.99 -12.25
C GLU A 31 -4.45 18.45 -12.90
N GLU A 32 -4.86 19.70 -12.67
CA GLU A 32 -6.18 20.24 -13.06
C GLU A 32 -6.50 20.11 -14.56
N GLU A 33 -5.48 19.86 -15.38
CA GLU A 33 -5.59 19.84 -16.84
C GLU A 33 -5.71 18.46 -17.48
N GLY A 34 -5.46 17.36 -16.75
CA GLY A 34 -5.42 16.07 -17.42
C GLY A 34 -6.77 15.35 -17.53
N VAL A 35 -6.74 14.32 -18.37
CA VAL A 35 -7.94 13.66 -18.88
C VAL A 35 -7.91 12.19 -18.48
N LEU A 36 -9.03 11.69 -17.96
CA LEU A 36 -9.22 10.28 -17.63
C LEU A 36 -9.89 9.57 -18.79
N LEU A 37 -9.27 8.47 -19.22
CA LEU A 37 -9.90 7.49 -20.11
C LEU A 37 -10.37 6.29 -19.29
N CYS A 38 -11.67 6.03 -19.28
CA CYS A 38 -12.19 4.79 -18.74
C CYS A 38 -11.99 3.63 -19.72
N LEU A 39 -11.35 2.55 -19.26
CA LEU A 39 -11.10 1.36 -20.07
C LEU A 39 -12.34 0.46 -20.19
N GLN A 40 -13.37 0.69 -19.37
CA GLN A 40 -14.61 -0.08 -19.35
C GLN A 40 -15.69 0.55 -20.24
N CYS A 41 -16.00 1.84 -20.03
CA CYS A 41 -17.07 2.53 -20.75
C CYS A 41 -16.55 3.46 -21.85
N HIS A 42 -15.23 3.51 -22.06
CA HIS A 42 -14.54 4.32 -23.07
C HIS A 42 -14.81 5.83 -22.99
N ARG A 43 -15.35 6.30 -21.86
CA ARG A 43 -15.53 7.73 -21.61
C ARG A 43 -14.16 8.37 -21.42
N LEU A 44 -13.92 9.43 -22.19
CA LEU A 44 -12.77 10.31 -22.09
C LEU A 44 -13.26 11.66 -21.59
N GLY A 45 -12.68 12.17 -20.51
CA GLY A 45 -13.06 13.47 -19.98
C GLY A 45 -12.20 13.94 -18.82
N ARG A 46 -12.27 15.23 -18.53
CA ARG A 46 -11.70 15.77 -17.31
C ARG A 46 -12.51 15.26 -16.11
N PRO A 47 -11.85 14.91 -14.99
CA PRO A 47 -12.58 14.57 -13.77
C PRO A 47 -13.45 15.74 -13.31
N HIS A 48 -14.63 15.46 -12.74
CA HIS A 48 -15.44 16.52 -12.17
C HIS A 48 -14.77 17.11 -10.92
N GLN A 49 -15.11 18.37 -10.61
CA GLN A 49 -14.51 19.09 -9.47
C GLN A 49 -14.60 18.33 -8.15
N HIS A 50 -15.74 17.69 -7.86
CA HIS A 50 -15.93 16.92 -6.62
C HIS A 50 -14.96 15.73 -6.49
N PHE A 51 -14.56 15.13 -7.61
CA PHE A 51 -13.58 14.05 -7.65
C PHE A 51 -12.17 14.58 -7.33
N ILE A 52 -11.81 15.73 -7.90
CA ILE A 52 -10.54 16.41 -7.61
C ILE A 52 -10.47 16.80 -6.13
N GLU A 53 -11.54 17.39 -5.59
CA GLU A 53 -11.64 17.75 -4.17
C GLU A 53 -11.55 16.54 -3.25
N SER A 54 -12.14 15.41 -3.65
CA SER A 54 -12.02 14.15 -2.90
C SER A 54 -10.57 13.67 -2.83
N CYS A 55 -9.83 13.73 -3.94
CA CYS A 55 -8.42 13.36 -3.96
C CYS A 55 -7.57 14.32 -3.11
N ARG A 56 -7.82 15.64 -3.20
CA ARG A 56 -7.16 16.66 -2.36
C ARG A 56 -7.41 16.43 -0.87
N LEU A 57 -8.62 16.05 -0.50
CA LEU A 57 -8.96 15.75 0.89
C LEU A 57 -8.24 14.51 1.41
N VAL A 58 -8.09 13.46 0.57
CA VAL A 58 -7.28 12.29 0.93
C VAL A 58 -5.83 12.69 1.20
N ILE A 59 -5.25 13.52 0.34
CA ILE A 59 -3.88 14.04 0.50
C ILE A 59 -3.74 14.85 1.79
N ALA A 60 -4.64 15.81 2.03
CA ALA A 60 -4.60 16.61 3.24
C ALA A 60 -4.71 15.77 4.53
N LEU A 61 -5.52 14.70 4.51
CA LEU A 61 -5.64 13.79 5.65
C LEU A 61 -4.37 12.95 5.87
N GLN A 62 -3.67 12.56 4.81
CA GLN A 62 -2.37 11.90 4.91
C GLN A 62 -1.34 12.86 5.48
N GLU A 63 -1.21 14.07 4.93
CA GLU A 63 -0.24 15.08 5.38
C GLU A 63 -0.44 15.36 6.88
N GLN A 64 -1.69 15.55 7.32
CA GLN A 64 -1.98 15.73 8.73
C GLN A 64 -1.58 14.52 9.58
N ALA A 65 -1.84 13.30 9.10
CA ALA A 65 -1.43 12.09 9.81
C ALA A 65 0.10 11.97 9.91
N GLU A 66 0.85 12.36 8.89
CA GLU A 66 2.31 12.39 8.93
C GLU A 66 2.83 13.40 9.95
N GLU A 67 2.21 14.58 10.04
CA GLU A 67 2.53 15.54 11.10
C GLU A 67 2.25 14.97 12.51
N ASP A 68 1.13 14.27 12.68
CA ASP A 68 0.77 13.64 13.94
C ASP A 68 1.81 12.57 14.32
N LEU A 69 2.30 11.78 13.36
CA LEU A 69 3.41 10.84 13.57
C LEU A 69 4.70 11.54 13.98
N GLN A 70 5.05 12.66 13.34
CA GLN A 70 6.24 13.43 13.71
C GLN A 70 6.15 13.98 15.14
N LYS A 71 4.94 14.27 15.62
CA LYS A 71 4.67 14.70 17.01
C LYS A 71 4.56 13.53 17.98
N GLY A 72 4.56 12.29 17.50
CA GLY A 72 4.38 11.07 18.29
C GLY A 72 2.91 10.76 18.65
N ASP A 73 1.94 11.44 18.05
CA ASP A 73 0.51 11.19 18.25
C ASP A 73 0.01 10.08 17.30
N ILE A 74 0.41 8.85 17.62
CA ILE A 74 0.03 7.65 16.85
C ILE A 74 -1.50 7.47 16.75
N PRO A 75 -2.31 7.65 17.83
CA PRO A 75 -3.77 7.54 17.73
C PRO A 75 -4.42 8.52 16.75
N SER A 76 -3.98 9.78 16.73
CA SER A 76 -4.50 10.78 15.78
C SER A 76 -4.11 10.42 14.35
N ALA A 77 -2.86 10.00 14.13
CA ALA A 77 -2.39 9.54 12.82
C ALA A 77 -3.21 8.35 12.28
N ILE A 78 -3.46 7.32 13.10
CA ILE A 78 -4.31 6.18 12.72
C ILE A 78 -5.72 6.66 12.32
N THR A 79 -6.29 7.59 13.08
CA THR A 79 -7.62 8.13 12.80
C THR A 79 -7.64 8.89 11.47
N GLY A 80 -6.62 9.72 11.21
CA GLY A 80 -6.45 10.44 9.94
C GLY A 80 -6.32 9.50 8.75
N LEU A 81 -5.44 8.50 8.85
CA LEU A 81 -5.20 7.50 7.81
C LEU A 81 -6.45 6.65 7.51
N ARG A 82 -7.21 6.24 8.53
CA ARG A 82 -8.47 5.51 8.32
C ARG A 82 -9.49 6.35 7.55
N LYS A 83 -9.59 7.65 7.84
CA LYS A 83 -10.46 8.57 7.08
C LYS A 83 -9.96 8.75 5.64
N ALA A 84 -8.65 8.94 5.46
CA ALA A 84 -8.02 9.06 4.15
C ALA A 84 -8.30 7.82 3.30
N ILE A 85 -8.11 6.62 3.87
CA ILE A 85 -8.37 5.34 3.18
C ILE A 85 -9.86 5.19 2.85
N ALA A 86 -10.76 5.48 3.79
CA ALA A 86 -12.21 5.38 3.56
C ALA A 86 -12.69 6.28 2.42
N LEU A 87 -12.15 7.49 2.29
CA LEU A 87 -12.40 8.37 1.15
C LEU A 87 -11.70 7.85 -0.12
N GLY A 88 -10.45 7.43 0.02
CA GLY A 88 -9.61 6.95 -1.06
C GLY A 88 -10.19 5.75 -1.80
N THR A 89 -10.85 4.82 -1.11
CA THR A 89 -11.54 3.66 -1.73
C THR A 89 -12.59 4.04 -2.77
N LYS A 90 -13.11 5.28 -2.75
CA LYS A 90 -14.11 5.76 -3.71
C LYS A 90 -13.50 6.35 -4.97
N VAL A 91 -12.22 6.74 -4.93
CA VAL A 91 -11.56 7.49 -6.01
C VAL A 91 -10.37 6.75 -6.58
N TYR A 92 -9.54 6.14 -5.75
CA TYR A 92 -8.36 5.39 -6.19
C TYR A 92 -8.70 3.93 -6.43
N LEU A 93 -8.10 3.34 -7.46
CA LEU A 93 -8.09 1.88 -7.58
C LEU A 93 -7.27 1.27 -6.45
N ALA A 94 -7.59 0.02 -6.08
CA ALA A 94 -6.86 -0.70 -5.04
C ALA A 94 -5.36 -0.82 -5.36
N GLU A 95 -5.02 -0.94 -6.65
CA GLU A 95 -3.65 -1.07 -7.14
C GLU A 95 -2.92 0.28 -7.30
N ASN A 96 -3.57 1.39 -7.01
CA ASN A 96 -2.98 2.72 -7.12
C ASN A 96 -1.83 2.87 -6.11
N GLN A 97 -0.63 3.24 -6.57
CA GLN A 97 0.57 3.31 -5.75
C GLN A 97 0.44 4.26 -4.57
N TYR A 98 -0.16 5.43 -4.79
CA TYR A 98 -0.39 6.39 -3.72
C TYR A 98 -1.33 5.79 -2.67
N PHE A 99 -2.42 5.16 -3.11
CA PHE A 99 -3.38 4.54 -2.20
C PHE A 99 -2.80 3.38 -1.38
N VAL A 100 -1.96 2.54 -1.99
CA VAL A 100 -1.23 1.48 -1.28
C VAL A 100 -0.27 2.05 -0.24
N SER A 101 0.39 3.18 -0.53
CA SER A 101 1.28 3.81 0.46
C SER A 101 0.55 4.31 1.71
N LEU A 102 -0.73 4.70 1.59
CA LEU A 102 -1.56 5.01 2.75
C LEU A 102 -1.82 3.77 3.61
N GLN A 103 -2.06 2.62 2.97
CA GLN A 103 -2.28 1.34 3.66
C GLN A 103 -1.01 0.86 4.37
N ASP A 104 0.15 0.95 3.71
CA ASP A 104 1.46 0.65 4.31
C ASP A 104 1.76 1.56 5.50
N THR A 105 1.46 2.86 5.37
CA THR A 105 1.61 3.82 6.48
C THR A 105 0.69 3.47 7.64
N LEU A 106 -0.58 3.13 7.38
CA LEU A 106 -1.50 2.68 8.43
C LEU A 106 -1.00 1.40 9.10
N ALA A 107 -0.48 0.43 8.34
CA ALA A 107 0.08 -0.80 8.88
C ALA A 107 1.22 -0.50 9.87
N ARG A 108 2.15 0.40 9.49
CA ARG A 108 3.23 0.86 10.37
C ARG A 108 2.68 1.45 11.67
N CYS A 109 1.73 2.38 11.57
CA CYS A 109 1.14 3.03 12.76
C CYS A 109 0.45 2.01 13.68
N LEU A 110 -0.25 1.04 13.12
CA LEU A 110 -0.91 -0.02 13.89
C LEU A 110 0.12 -0.91 14.60
N GLY A 111 1.23 -1.24 13.92
CA GLY A 111 2.34 -1.97 14.53
C GLY A 111 2.97 -1.20 15.70
N GLU A 112 3.23 0.10 15.52
CA GLU A 112 3.75 0.98 16.59
C GLU A 112 2.78 1.10 17.78
N ALA A 113 1.47 1.09 17.52
CA ALA A 113 0.44 1.07 18.55
C ALA A 113 0.21 -0.33 19.20
N GLY A 114 0.89 -1.37 18.71
CA GLY A 114 0.74 -2.75 19.19
C GLY A 114 -0.48 -3.52 18.64
N ASP A 115 -1.24 -2.94 17.72
CA ASP A 115 -2.32 -3.63 16.99
C ASP A 115 -1.73 -4.46 15.83
N TYR A 116 -1.06 -5.55 16.17
CA TYR A 116 -0.38 -6.41 15.19
C TYR A 116 -1.36 -7.18 14.28
N GLU A 117 -2.58 -7.46 14.74
CA GLU A 117 -3.64 -8.05 13.91
C GLU A 117 -4.11 -7.06 12.85
N GLY A 118 -4.33 -5.80 13.23
CA GLY A 118 -4.63 -4.71 12.31
C GLY A 118 -3.50 -4.46 11.31
N CYS A 119 -2.26 -4.43 11.78
CA CYS A 119 -1.07 -4.33 10.94
C CYS A 119 -1.01 -5.47 9.90
N CYS A 120 -1.18 -6.72 10.35
CA CYS A 120 -1.23 -7.89 9.46
C CYS A 120 -2.36 -7.79 8.42
N HIS A 121 -3.50 -7.21 8.78
CA HIS A 121 -4.61 -7.02 7.85
C HIS A 121 -4.27 -6.05 6.72
N GLU A 122 -3.64 -4.90 7.04
CA GLU A 122 -3.25 -3.91 6.04
C GLU A 122 -2.08 -4.40 5.16
N LEU A 123 -1.04 -5.01 5.75
CA LEU A 123 0.10 -5.58 4.98
C LEU A 123 -0.34 -6.64 3.97
N ARG A 124 -1.39 -7.41 4.27
CA ARG A 124 -1.93 -8.39 3.29
C ARG A 124 -2.45 -7.73 2.02
N LYS A 125 -3.01 -6.52 2.11
CA LYS A 125 -3.47 -5.76 0.94
C LYS A 125 -2.26 -5.27 0.13
N CYS A 126 -1.26 -4.74 0.81
CA CYS A 126 0.00 -4.31 0.19
C CYS A 126 0.69 -5.47 -0.55
N LEU A 127 0.78 -6.67 0.07
CA LEU A 127 1.33 -7.87 -0.54
C LEU A 127 0.67 -8.24 -1.88
N GLN A 128 -0.67 -8.21 -1.94
CA GLN A 128 -1.41 -8.54 -3.16
C GLN A 128 -1.05 -7.57 -4.30
N VAL A 129 -0.95 -6.28 -4.01
CA VAL A 129 -0.60 -5.28 -5.02
C VAL A 129 0.86 -5.38 -5.42
N THR A 130 1.77 -5.57 -4.47
CA THR A 130 3.20 -5.73 -4.72
C THR A 130 3.47 -6.95 -5.60
N GLU A 131 2.87 -8.10 -5.29
CA GLU A 131 2.99 -9.31 -6.13
C GLU A 131 2.43 -9.09 -7.53
N SER A 132 1.25 -8.47 -7.66
CA SER A 132 0.67 -8.17 -8.98
C SER A 132 1.54 -7.22 -9.80
N ARG A 133 2.28 -6.32 -9.15
CA ARG A 133 3.08 -5.27 -9.79
C ARG A 133 4.45 -5.75 -10.23
N TYR A 134 5.15 -6.46 -9.34
CA TYR A 134 6.55 -6.83 -9.53
C TYR A 134 6.76 -8.32 -9.80
N GLY A 135 5.73 -9.14 -9.58
CA GLY A 135 5.76 -10.58 -9.77
C GLY A 135 6.07 -11.37 -8.50
N ALA A 136 5.81 -12.67 -8.53
CA ALA A 136 5.93 -13.54 -7.37
C ALA A 136 7.37 -13.72 -6.87
N GLU A 137 8.39 -13.58 -7.73
CA GLU A 137 9.80 -13.77 -7.35
C GLU A 137 10.55 -12.44 -7.14
N SER A 138 9.82 -11.33 -7.06
CA SER A 138 10.43 -10.00 -6.99
C SER A 138 11.01 -9.72 -5.60
N VAL A 139 12.09 -8.94 -5.59
CA VAL A 139 12.72 -8.44 -4.37
C VAL A 139 11.76 -7.56 -3.56
N GLU A 140 10.94 -6.76 -4.24
CA GLU A 140 9.92 -5.91 -3.63
C GLU A 140 8.90 -6.74 -2.85
N LEU A 141 8.44 -7.87 -3.41
CA LEU A 141 7.58 -8.80 -2.68
C LEU A 141 8.29 -9.42 -1.48
N GLY A 142 9.58 -9.76 -1.63
CA GLY A 142 10.41 -10.24 -0.51
C GLY A 142 10.47 -9.26 0.66
N HIS A 143 10.67 -7.96 0.40
CA HIS A 143 10.69 -6.94 1.45
C HIS A 143 9.32 -6.73 2.10
N GLU A 144 8.26 -6.77 1.31
CA GLU A 144 6.90 -6.65 1.85
C GLU A 144 6.53 -7.88 2.72
N LEU A 145 6.97 -9.07 2.32
CA LEU A 145 6.84 -10.29 3.11
C LEU A 145 7.67 -10.26 4.40
N LEU A 146 8.83 -9.59 4.42
CA LEU A 146 9.61 -9.38 5.65
C LEU A 146 8.79 -8.58 6.67
N LYS A 147 8.27 -7.41 6.29
CA LYS A 147 7.39 -6.60 7.15
C LYS A 147 6.23 -7.42 7.69
N TYR A 148 5.59 -8.21 6.82
CA TYR A 148 4.48 -9.07 7.20
C TYR A 148 4.90 -10.17 8.17
N SER A 149 6.07 -10.77 7.98
CA SER A 149 6.61 -11.77 8.88
C SER A 149 6.91 -11.20 10.27
N ASP A 150 7.39 -9.96 10.35
CA ASP A 150 7.65 -9.29 11.62
C ASP A 150 6.35 -8.99 12.36
N ALA A 151 5.34 -8.49 11.65
CA ALA A 151 4.00 -8.28 12.23
C ALA A 151 3.37 -9.59 12.73
N LEU A 152 3.50 -10.69 11.97
CA LEU A 152 3.03 -12.01 12.39
C LEU A 152 3.77 -12.53 13.62
N ALA A 153 5.10 -12.34 13.70
CA ALA A 153 5.89 -12.73 14.86
C ALA A 153 5.49 -11.97 16.14
N LEU A 154 5.20 -10.67 16.01
CA LEU A 154 4.71 -9.85 17.12
C LEU A 154 3.27 -10.24 17.53
N ALA A 155 2.39 -10.52 16.57
CA ALA A 155 1.06 -11.04 16.85
C ALA A 155 1.11 -12.41 17.57
N LEU A 156 2.09 -13.26 17.22
CA LEU A 156 2.29 -14.58 17.83
C LEU A 156 2.63 -14.52 19.32
N ALA A 157 3.36 -13.50 19.75
CA ALA A 157 3.70 -13.31 21.16
C ALA A 157 2.44 -13.21 22.05
N GLY A 158 1.29 -12.82 21.48
CA GLY A 158 -0.01 -12.81 22.15
C GLY A 158 -0.92 -14.02 21.86
N SER A 159 -0.64 -14.85 20.84
CA SER A 159 -1.53 -15.94 20.40
C SER A 159 -0.88 -16.90 19.40
N LYS A 160 -1.08 -18.23 19.51
CA LYS A 160 -0.54 -19.21 18.54
C LYS A 160 -1.20 -19.22 17.15
N ARG A 161 -2.18 -18.34 16.89
CA ARG A 161 -3.03 -18.36 15.69
C ARG A 161 -2.26 -18.24 14.36
N HIS A 162 -1.07 -17.64 14.38
CA HIS A 162 -0.32 -17.26 13.18
C HIS A 162 0.91 -18.13 12.88
N GLU A 163 1.11 -19.23 13.61
CA GLU A 163 2.37 -20.01 13.59
C GLU A 163 2.65 -20.63 12.21
N ASP A 164 1.62 -21.24 11.62
CA ASP A 164 1.68 -21.80 10.27
C ASP A 164 1.89 -20.72 9.21
N SER A 165 1.22 -19.57 9.36
CA SER A 165 1.33 -18.45 8.43
C SER A 165 2.73 -17.86 8.45
N LEU A 166 3.30 -17.64 9.65
CA LEU A 166 4.65 -17.12 9.81
C LEU A 166 5.68 -18.05 9.19
N SER A 167 5.58 -19.35 9.46
CA SER A 167 6.49 -20.37 8.90
C SER A 167 6.47 -20.35 7.37
N LYS A 168 5.28 -20.25 6.75
CA LYS A 168 5.14 -20.17 5.29
C LYS A 168 5.72 -18.87 4.73
N VAL A 169 5.43 -17.74 5.36
CA VAL A 169 5.93 -16.43 4.91
C VAL A 169 7.45 -16.37 4.99
N ARG A 170 8.05 -16.81 6.11
CA ARG A 170 9.52 -16.85 6.27
C ARG A 170 10.20 -17.73 5.24
N ARG A 171 9.63 -18.90 4.95
CA ARG A 171 10.12 -19.75 3.87
C ARG A 171 10.07 -19.03 2.52
N ARG A 172 8.98 -18.30 2.24
CA ARG A 172 8.85 -17.56 0.98
C ARG A 172 9.86 -16.41 0.85
N VAL A 173 10.11 -15.69 1.95
CA VAL A 173 11.18 -14.69 2.04
C VAL A 173 12.54 -15.33 1.72
N ASP A 174 12.85 -16.47 2.34
CA ASP A 174 14.09 -17.19 2.09
C ASP A 174 14.23 -17.62 0.63
N GLU A 175 13.17 -18.14 0.00
CA GLU A 175 13.16 -18.53 -1.41
C GLU A 175 13.44 -17.33 -2.34
N ILE A 176 12.72 -16.23 -2.17
CA ILE A 176 12.86 -15.02 -3.01
C ILE A 176 14.26 -14.43 -2.86
N PHE A 177 14.75 -14.23 -1.64
CA PHE A 177 16.05 -13.62 -1.47
C PHE A 177 17.21 -14.55 -1.78
N THR A 178 17.06 -15.87 -1.59
CA THR A 178 18.07 -16.82 -2.07
C THR A 178 18.18 -16.79 -3.59
N LEU A 179 17.05 -16.70 -4.29
CA LEU A 179 17.03 -16.59 -5.74
C LEU A 179 17.71 -15.31 -6.25
N ASN A 180 17.46 -14.17 -5.59
CA ASN A 180 17.93 -12.87 -6.07
C ASN A 180 19.34 -12.48 -5.55
N TYR A 181 19.70 -12.89 -4.34
CA TYR A 181 20.93 -12.48 -3.64
C TYR A 181 21.84 -13.64 -3.24
N GLY A 182 21.41 -14.88 -3.45
CA GLY A 182 22.13 -16.08 -3.05
C GLY A 182 21.87 -16.52 -1.59
N PRO A 183 22.40 -17.68 -1.19
CA PRO A 183 22.07 -18.34 0.08
C PRO A 183 22.53 -17.57 1.33
N HIS A 184 23.39 -16.58 1.18
CA HIS A 184 23.91 -15.76 2.28
C HIS A 184 23.26 -14.37 2.37
N TRP A 185 22.08 -14.19 1.76
CA TRP A 185 21.38 -12.91 1.71
C TRP A 185 21.17 -12.25 3.09
N LYS A 186 20.95 -13.07 4.13
CA LYS A 186 20.74 -12.61 5.52
C LYS A 186 21.91 -11.76 6.05
N LYS A 187 23.14 -12.10 5.62
CA LYS A 187 24.36 -11.35 5.98
C LYS A 187 24.38 -9.96 5.33
N TYR A 188 23.94 -9.85 4.08
CA TYR A 188 23.92 -8.58 3.36
C TYR A 188 22.80 -7.65 3.86
N MET A 189 21.71 -8.23 4.33
CA MET A 189 20.51 -7.49 4.75
C MET A 189 20.45 -7.21 6.26
N GLY A 190 21.46 -7.66 7.03
CA GLY A 190 21.51 -7.43 8.48
C GLY A 190 20.40 -8.13 9.26
N THR A 191 19.79 -9.18 8.68
CA THR A 191 18.69 -9.94 9.29
C THR A 191 19.18 -11.17 10.07
N GLU A 192 20.50 -11.34 10.21
CA GLU A 192 21.10 -12.24 11.20
C GLU A 192 20.82 -11.66 12.59
N HIS A 193 19.66 -11.96 13.17
CA HIS A 193 19.49 -11.80 14.61
C HIS A 193 20.50 -12.71 15.31
N LYS A 194 21.30 -12.11 16.20
CA LYS A 194 22.13 -12.80 17.19
C LYS A 194 21.25 -13.82 17.92
N GLU A 195 21.46 -15.10 17.63
CA GLU A 195 21.00 -16.21 18.47
C GLU A 195 21.53 -16.06 19.90
#